data_AF-A0A5E7QFP5-F1
#
_entry.id   AF-A0A5E7QFP5-F1
#
_cell.length_a   1.000
_cell.length_b   1.000
_cell.length_c   1.000
_cell.angle_alpha   90.00
_cell.angle_beta   90.00
_cell.angle_gamma   90.00
#
_symmetry.space_group_name_H-M   'P 1'
#
loop_
_entity.id
_entity.type
_entity.pdbx_description
1 polymer ?
#
loop_
_entity_poly.entity_id
_entity_poly.type
_entity_poly.pdbx_seq_one_letter_code
_entity_poly.pdbx_strand_id
1 'polypeptide(L)'
;MQNIKLPSRLVGIGLYTPAEASLYTGIPAADIRRWLFGYTAHGVQHSGLWSSELADLEECVLGFHDLLEIRFVHAFRQHGVSLQAIRNASQQAKEMFNQAYPFTCKRFQTDGRRIFATVMSETGDESLLDLIKRQYAFEQVIKPSLYEGIDYTGSEAAQRWYPVKRSKAIVLDPSRNFGKPVLANTGIDTAAIFSAYKTEGENTKRVALLYEIPAAAVEAAVNFEQRNAA
;
A
#
# COMPACT_ATOMS: atom_id res chain seq x y z
N MET A 1 -0.19 40.64 9.26
CA MET A 1 0.21 39.24 9.51
C MET A 1 -0.59 38.38 8.55
N GLN A 2 0.05 37.77 7.55
CA GLN A 2 -0.63 36.92 6.58
C GLN A 2 -1.11 35.65 7.29
N ASN A 3 -2.42 35.41 7.23
CA ASN A 3 -3.05 34.21 7.75
C ASN A 3 -2.61 33.04 6.86
N ILE A 4 -1.62 32.26 7.29
CA ILE A 4 -1.18 31.07 6.56
C ILE A 4 -2.36 30.10 6.61
N LYS A 5 -3.11 29.99 5.50
CA LYS A 5 -4.05 28.88 5.31
C LYS A 5 -3.21 27.61 5.45
N LEU A 6 -3.49 26.83 6.50
CA LEU A 6 -2.96 25.48 6.61
C LEU A 6 -3.23 24.76 5.27
N PRO A 7 -2.26 23.99 4.75
CA PRO A 7 -2.50 23.19 3.56
C PRO A 7 -3.77 22.35 3.77
N SER A 8 -4.55 22.15 2.70
CA SER A 8 -5.72 21.27 2.73
C SER A 8 -5.36 19.96 3.44
N ARG A 9 -6.25 19.43 4.30
CA ARG A 9 -6.01 18.18 5.05
C ARG A 9 -5.59 17.01 4.16
N LEU A 10 -5.92 17.06 2.87
CA LEU A 10 -5.62 16.02 1.88
C LEU A 10 -4.18 16.06 1.35
N VAL A 11 -3.42 17.14 1.59
CA VAL A 11 -2.02 17.24 1.17
C VAL A 11 -1.15 16.34 2.06
N GLY A 12 -0.34 15.49 1.44
CA GLY A 12 0.56 14.59 2.17
C GLY A 12 -0.07 13.29 2.65
N ILE A 13 -1.33 13.00 2.31
CA ILE A 13 -1.99 11.71 2.60
C ILE A 13 -1.78 10.68 1.48
N GLY A 14 -1.73 11.16 0.23
CA GLY A 14 -1.87 10.32 -0.95
C GLY A 14 -3.35 10.00 -1.24
N LEU A 15 -3.74 9.94 -2.51
CA LEU A 15 -5.12 9.72 -2.91
C LEU A 15 -5.19 8.69 -4.03
N TYR A 16 -5.81 7.55 -3.74
CA TYR A 16 -5.95 6.46 -4.69
C TYR A 16 -7.39 5.96 -4.74
N THR A 17 -7.90 5.77 -5.94
CA THR A 17 -9.11 4.98 -6.15
C THR A 17 -8.82 3.49 -5.91
N PRO A 18 -9.84 2.65 -5.63
CA PRO A 18 -9.65 1.20 -5.55
C PRO A 18 -9.09 0.59 -6.83
N ALA A 19 -9.35 1.21 -7.99
CA ALA A 19 -8.80 0.79 -9.28
C ALA A 19 -7.29 1.08 -9.36
N GLU A 20 -6.85 2.28 -8.98
CA GLU A 20 -5.42 2.61 -8.91
C GLU A 20 -4.69 1.77 -7.84
N ALA A 21 -5.31 1.57 -6.68
CA ALA A 21 -4.74 0.69 -5.65
C ALA A 21 -4.60 -0.76 -6.16
N SER A 22 -5.59 -1.25 -6.91
CA SER A 22 -5.53 -2.56 -7.57
C SER A 22 -4.39 -2.61 -8.59
N LEU A 23 -4.27 -1.58 -9.42
CA LEU A 23 -3.23 -1.42 -10.43
C LEU A 23 -1.81 -1.48 -9.83
N TYR A 24 -1.58 -0.80 -8.70
CA TYR A 24 -0.25 -0.70 -8.09
C TYR A 24 0.12 -1.90 -7.22
N THR A 25 -0.86 -2.61 -6.67
CA THR A 25 -0.63 -3.73 -5.75
C THR A 25 -0.86 -5.10 -6.36
N GLY A 26 -1.57 -5.19 -7.48
CA GLY A 26 -2.04 -6.43 -8.09
C GLY A 26 -3.21 -7.09 -7.34
N ILE A 27 -3.78 -6.44 -6.32
CA ILE A 27 -4.90 -6.96 -5.54
C ILE A 27 -6.20 -6.61 -6.26
N PRO A 28 -7.18 -7.52 -6.40
CA PRO A 28 -8.46 -7.19 -7.03
C PRO A 28 -9.17 -6.01 -6.35
N ALA A 29 -9.64 -5.03 -7.13
CA ALA A 29 -10.33 -3.84 -6.60
C ALA A 29 -11.57 -4.19 -5.75
N ALA A 30 -12.26 -5.30 -6.05
CA ALA A 30 -13.38 -5.79 -5.27
C ALA A 30 -12.98 -6.20 -3.84
N ASP A 31 -11.83 -6.88 -3.69
CA ASP A 31 -11.29 -7.25 -2.39
C ASP A 31 -10.86 -6.00 -1.60
N ILE A 32 -10.18 -5.07 -2.26
CA ILE A 32 -9.79 -3.78 -1.64
C ILE A 32 -11.02 -3.06 -1.10
N ARG A 33 -12.08 -2.94 -1.91
CA ARG A 33 -13.33 -2.30 -1.48
C ARG A 33 -13.93 -2.99 -0.27
N ARG A 34 -14.01 -4.32 -0.32
CA ARG A 34 -14.56 -5.15 0.76
C ARG A 34 -13.78 -4.97 2.06
N TRP A 35 -12.46 -4.86 1.99
CA TRP A 35 -11.58 -4.76 3.16
C TRP A 35 -11.59 -3.37 3.79
N LEU A 36 -11.70 -2.29 3.01
CA LEU A 36 -11.69 -0.93 3.56
C LEU A 36 -13.08 -0.38 3.87
N PHE A 37 -14.01 -0.52 2.92
CA PHE A 37 -15.32 0.13 3.01
C PHE A 37 -16.40 -0.82 3.54
N GLY A 38 -16.04 -2.08 3.79
CA GLY A 38 -16.96 -3.09 4.26
C GLY A 38 -17.82 -3.69 3.15
N TYR A 39 -18.78 -4.52 3.54
CA TYR A 39 -19.69 -5.21 2.63
C TYR A 39 -20.91 -5.75 3.37
N THR A 40 -22.00 -5.99 2.63
CA THR A 40 -23.18 -6.69 3.14
C THR A 40 -23.15 -8.14 2.70
N ALA A 41 -23.38 -9.07 3.62
CA ALA A 41 -23.57 -10.48 3.31
C ALA A 41 -24.70 -11.07 4.17
N HIS A 42 -25.63 -11.79 3.54
CA HIS A 42 -26.78 -12.41 4.23
C HIS A 42 -27.57 -11.42 5.11
N GLY A 43 -27.74 -10.17 4.65
CA GLY A 43 -28.42 -9.10 5.41
C GLY A 43 -27.61 -8.51 6.57
N VAL A 44 -26.40 -9.00 6.83
CA VAL A 44 -25.50 -8.49 7.87
C VAL A 44 -24.49 -7.53 7.25
N GLN A 45 -24.36 -6.34 7.85
CA GLN A 45 -23.33 -5.37 7.47
C GLN A 45 -22.01 -5.72 8.17
N HIS A 46 -20.95 -5.79 7.38
CA HIS A 46 -19.58 -5.94 7.87
C HIS A 46 -18.80 -4.67 7.59
N SER A 47 -18.24 -4.05 8.64
CA SER A 47 -17.36 -2.89 8.50
C SER A 47 -16.01 -3.27 7.88
N GLY A 48 -15.25 -2.26 7.45
CA GLY A 48 -13.86 -2.40 7.06
C GLY A 48 -12.99 -3.06 8.14
N LEU A 49 -11.79 -3.47 7.75
CA LEU A 49 -10.80 -4.07 8.65
C LEU A 49 -10.14 -3.02 9.55
N TRP A 50 -10.04 -1.77 9.10
CA TRP A 50 -9.58 -0.61 9.88
C TRP A 50 -10.32 0.65 9.40
N SER A 51 -10.13 1.76 10.12
CA SER A 51 -10.63 3.08 9.73
C SER A 51 -9.54 3.85 9.02
N SER A 52 -9.79 4.23 7.76
CA SER A 52 -8.91 5.09 6.97
C SER A 52 -8.83 6.51 7.55
N GLU A 53 -7.70 7.18 7.35
CA GLU A 53 -7.53 8.62 7.59
C GLU A 53 -8.42 9.51 6.72
N LEU A 54 -9.03 8.93 5.67
CA LEU A 54 -10.00 9.53 4.76
C LEU A 54 -11.44 9.04 5.00
N ALA A 55 -11.72 8.35 6.12
CA ALA A 55 -13.03 7.75 6.38
C ALA A 55 -14.19 8.77 6.51
N ASP A 56 -13.88 10.07 6.67
CA ASP A 56 -14.85 11.15 6.68
C ASP A 56 -15.26 11.65 5.29
N LEU A 57 -14.61 11.17 4.23
CA LEU A 57 -15.01 11.44 2.85
C LEU A 57 -16.15 10.49 2.45
N GLU A 58 -17.14 11.02 1.72
CA GLU A 58 -18.21 10.21 1.13
C GLU A 58 -17.73 9.34 -0.05
N GLU A 59 -16.51 9.58 -0.53
CA GLU A 59 -15.92 8.84 -1.64
C GLU A 59 -15.08 7.64 -1.20
N CYS A 60 -15.12 6.58 -2.01
CA CYS A 60 -14.26 5.41 -1.83
C CYS A 60 -12.82 5.74 -2.28
N VAL A 61 -12.04 6.37 -1.40
CA VAL A 61 -10.64 6.75 -1.65
C VAL A 61 -9.75 6.16 -0.56
N LEU A 62 -8.52 5.81 -0.95
CA LEU A 62 -7.48 5.26 -0.09
C LEU A 62 -6.39 6.30 0.12
N GLY A 63 -5.85 6.35 1.34
CA GLY A 63 -4.59 6.99 1.66
C GLY A 63 -3.38 6.12 1.30
N PHE A 64 -2.17 6.68 1.39
CA PHE A 64 -0.94 5.94 1.16
C PHE A 64 -0.73 4.82 2.17
N HIS A 65 -1.08 5.03 3.43
CA HIS A 65 -0.97 3.98 4.42
C HIS A 65 -2.00 2.87 4.22
N ASP A 66 -3.22 3.22 3.79
CA ASP A 66 -4.21 2.22 3.38
C ASP A 66 -3.68 1.33 2.24
N LEU A 67 -3.04 1.93 1.24
CA LEU A 67 -2.42 1.25 0.09
C LEU A 67 -1.34 0.24 0.51
N LEU A 68 -0.58 0.55 1.55
CA LEU A 68 0.41 -0.39 2.09
C LEU A 68 -0.22 -1.47 2.95
N GLU A 69 -1.19 -1.11 3.81
CA GLU A 69 -1.85 -2.04 4.73
C GLU A 69 -2.61 -3.15 3.99
N ILE A 70 -3.24 -2.85 2.84
CA ILE A 70 -3.90 -3.87 2.00
C ILE A 70 -2.94 -4.93 1.47
N ARG A 71 -1.65 -4.60 1.26
CA ARG A 71 -0.65 -5.57 0.82
C ARG A 71 -0.40 -6.63 1.88
N PHE A 72 -0.40 -6.23 3.16
CA PHE A 72 -0.30 -7.16 4.28
C PHE A 72 -1.55 -8.02 4.41
N VAL A 73 -2.74 -7.40 4.34
CA VAL A 73 -4.02 -8.12 4.36
C VAL A 73 -4.07 -9.18 3.26
N HIS A 74 -3.69 -8.81 2.04
CA HIS A 74 -3.65 -9.75 0.93
C HIS A 74 -2.69 -10.91 1.20
N ALA A 75 -1.48 -10.64 1.70
CA ALA A 75 -0.52 -11.69 2.04
C ALA A 75 -1.05 -12.66 3.12
N PHE A 76 -1.69 -12.13 4.17
CA PHE A 76 -2.35 -12.96 5.19
C PHE A 76 -3.46 -13.82 4.59
N ARG A 77 -4.31 -13.23 3.72
CA ARG A 77 -5.40 -13.93 3.05
C ARG A 77 -4.91 -15.06 2.14
N GLN A 78 -3.80 -14.86 1.43
CA GLN A 78 -3.18 -15.91 0.60
C GLN A 78 -2.68 -17.12 1.39
N HIS A 79 -2.49 -16.97 2.71
CA HIS A 79 -2.08 -18.05 3.61
C HIS A 79 -3.22 -18.52 4.53
N GLY A 80 -4.48 -18.24 4.16
CA GLY A 80 -5.66 -18.79 4.82
C GLY A 80 -6.12 -18.07 6.09
N VAL A 81 -5.45 -16.99 6.52
CA VAL A 81 -5.84 -16.23 7.71
C VAL A 81 -7.22 -15.60 7.50
N SER A 82 -8.15 -15.80 8.43
CA SER A 82 -9.51 -15.27 8.33
C SER A 82 -9.52 -13.72 8.37
N LEU A 83 -10.51 -13.07 7.73
CA LEU A 83 -10.66 -11.61 7.82
C LEU A 83 -10.94 -11.15 9.26
N GLN A 84 -11.59 -12.01 10.07
CA GLN A 84 -11.85 -11.72 11.47
C GLN A 84 -10.55 -11.74 12.28
N ALA A 85 -9.68 -12.73 12.06
CA ALA A 85 -8.35 -12.79 12.66
C ALA A 85 -7.51 -11.57 12.26
N ILE A 86 -7.53 -11.18 10.98
CA ILE A 86 -6.81 -9.98 10.51
C ILE A 86 -7.35 -8.72 11.21
N ARG A 87 -8.67 -8.57 11.33
CA ARG A 87 -9.29 -7.44 12.04
C ARG A 87 -8.83 -7.38 13.51
N ASN A 88 -8.91 -8.50 14.22
CA ASN A 88 -8.50 -8.58 15.63
C ASN A 88 -6.99 -8.30 15.78
N ALA A 89 -6.16 -8.83 14.88
CA ALA A 89 -4.72 -8.59 14.88
C ALA A 89 -4.40 -7.12 14.61
N SER A 90 -5.10 -6.48 13.67
CA SER A 90 -4.95 -5.05 13.39
C SER A 90 -5.30 -4.21 14.63
N GLN A 91 -6.43 -4.49 15.28
CA GLN A 91 -6.83 -3.77 16.49
C GLN A 91 -5.80 -3.93 17.62
N GLN A 92 -5.37 -5.16 17.91
CA GLN A 92 -4.39 -5.42 18.95
C GLN A 92 -3.02 -4.80 18.63
N ALA A 93 -2.58 -4.84 17.37
CA ALA A 93 -1.34 -4.23 16.94
C ALA A 93 -1.39 -2.69 17.01
N LYS A 94 -2.55 -2.09 16.68
CA LYS A 94 -2.78 -0.65 16.80
C LYS A 94 -2.63 -0.18 18.25
N GLU A 95 -3.22 -0.92 19.19
CA GLU A 95 -3.10 -0.65 20.63
C GLU A 95 -1.65 -0.84 21.11
N MET A 96 -0.99 -1.92 20.72
CA MET A 96 0.37 -2.24 21.19
C MET A 96 1.45 -1.31 20.62
N PHE A 97 1.28 -0.85 19.38
CA PHE A 97 2.26 0.00 18.70
C PHE A 97 1.93 1.48 18.74
N ASN A 98 0.70 1.83 19.15
CA ASN A 98 0.19 3.20 19.06
C ASN A 98 0.34 3.76 17.63
N GLN A 99 -0.02 2.93 16.64
CA GLN A 99 0.07 3.27 15.20
C GLN A 99 -1.27 2.95 14.54
N ALA A 100 -1.82 3.91 13.79
CA ALA A 100 -3.09 3.72 13.08
C ALA A 100 -3.02 2.61 12.03
N TYR A 101 -1.83 2.40 11.45
CA TYR A 101 -1.52 1.44 10.38
C TYR A 101 -0.44 0.46 10.85
N PRO A 102 -0.81 -0.51 11.69
CA PRO A 102 0.17 -1.28 12.44
C PRO A 102 0.89 -2.35 11.63
N PHE A 103 0.33 -2.91 10.55
CA PHE A 103 1.02 -3.96 9.77
C PHE A 103 2.20 -3.41 8.98
N THR A 104 2.04 -2.18 8.50
CA THR A 104 3.08 -1.46 7.77
C THR A 104 4.17 -0.90 8.69
N CYS A 105 3.95 -0.85 10.01
CA CYS A 105 4.97 -0.41 10.97
C CYS A 105 6.19 -1.34 10.98
N LYS A 106 7.40 -0.77 11.10
CA LYS A 106 8.65 -1.54 11.13
C LYS A 106 8.66 -2.57 12.26
N ARG A 107 8.10 -2.22 13.43
CA ARG A 107 8.00 -3.10 14.61
C ARG A 107 7.12 -4.34 14.38
N PHE A 108 6.18 -4.30 13.43
CA PHE A 108 5.37 -5.47 13.10
C PHE A 108 6.22 -6.63 12.55
N GLN A 109 7.37 -6.34 11.94
CA GLN A 109 8.32 -7.37 11.48
C GLN A 109 8.79 -8.28 12.60
N THR A 110 9.04 -7.71 13.78
CA THR A 110 9.59 -8.45 14.92
C THR A 110 8.48 -8.98 15.82
N ASP A 111 7.43 -8.19 16.03
CA ASP A 111 6.42 -8.45 17.06
C ASP A 111 5.11 -9.01 16.49
N GLY A 112 4.93 -9.03 15.16
CA GLY A 112 3.70 -9.45 14.49
C GLY A 112 3.25 -10.88 14.82
N ARG A 113 4.19 -11.82 14.99
CA ARG A 113 3.86 -13.20 15.39
C ARG A 113 3.21 -13.24 16.77
N ARG A 114 3.73 -12.44 17.71
CA ARG A 114 3.18 -12.37 19.07
C ARG A 114 1.75 -11.84 19.05
N ILE A 115 1.45 -10.86 18.20
CA ILE A 115 0.09 -10.33 18.01
C ILE A 115 -0.85 -11.47 17.60
N PHE A 116 -0.54 -12.19 16.52
CA PHE A 116 -1.42 -13.29 16.10
C PHE A 116 -1.53 -14.40 17.14
N ALA A 117 -0.47 -14.69 17.87
CA ALA A 117 -0.51 -15.65 18.98
C ALA A 117 -1.50 -15.23 20.08
N THR A 118 -1.50 -13.95 20.46
CA THR A 118 -2.45 -13.42 21.44
C THR A 118 -3.88 -13.46 20.90
N VAL A 119 -4.12 -13.02 19.65
CA VAL A 119 -5.45 -13.12 19.02
C VAL A 119 -5.98 -14.55 19.05
N MET A 120 -5.16 -15.54 18.66
CA MET A 120 -5.57 -16.96 18.69
C MET A 120 -5.94 -17.41 20.10
N SER A 121 -5.16 -17.00 21.11
CA SER A 121 -5.43 -17.38 22.50
C SER A 121 -6.75 -16.79 23.05
N GLU A 122 -7.12 -15.60 22.59
CA GLU A 122 -8.33 -14.89 23.04
C GLU A 122 -9.59 -15.35 22.30
N THR A 123 -9.47 -15.71 21.01
CA THR A 123 -10.64 -15.99 20.16
C THR A 123 -10.83 -17.46 19.80
N GLY A 124 -9.79 -18.28 19.97
CA GLY A 124 -9.79 -19.67 19.50
C GLY A 124 -9.82 -19.80 17.97
N ASP A 125 -9.46 -18.77 17.21
CA ASP A 125 -9.48 -18.83 15.74
C ASP A 125 -8.40 -19.79 15.22
N GLU A 126 -8.84 -21.00 14.85
CA GLU A 126 -7.98 -22.08 14.35
C GLU A 126 -7.26 -21.74 13.03
N SER A 127 -7.73 -20.74 12.26
CA SER A 127 -7.04 -20.29 11.04
C SER A 127 -5.65 -19.71 11.31
N LEU A 128 -5.37 -19.35 12.58
CA LEU A 128 -4.07 -18.86 13.01
C LEU A 128 -3.11 -19.97 13.46
N LEU A 129 -3.58 -21.20 13.66
CA LEU A 129 -2.76 -22.29 14.19
C LEU A 129 -1.53 -22.55 13.32
N ASP A 130 -1.71 -22.63 12.00
CA ASP A 130 -0.59 -22.87 11.07
C ASP A 130 0.38 -21.70 11.03
N LEU A 131 -0.15 -20.46 11.08
CA LEU A 131 0.64 -19.23 11.12
C LEU A 131 1.53 -19.15 12.36
N ILE A 132 1.03 -19.59 13.52
CA ILE A 132 1.71 -19.48 14.82
C ILE A 132 2.62 -20.67 15.10
N LYS A 133 2.17 -21.90 14.79
CA LYS A 133 2.90 -23.13 15.13
C LYS A 133 4.17 -23.31 14.31
N ARG A 134 4.20 -22.80 13.08
CA ARG A 134 5.35 -22.95 12.20
C ARG A 134 6.10 -21.63 12.11
N GLN A 135 7.28 -21.56 12.71
CA GLN A 135 8.16 -20.38 12.61
C GLN A 135 8.39 -19.96 11.15
N TYR A 136 8.57 -20.94 10.27
CA TYR A 136 8.68 -20.73 8.83
C TYR A 136 7.40 -20.19 8.18
N ALA A 137 6.19 -20.49 8.67
CA ALA A 137 4.95 -20.02 8.04
C ALA A 137 4.78 -18.50 8.23
N PHE A 138 5.06 -17.97 9.42
CA PHE A 138 4.99 -16.53 9.65
C PHE A 138 6.03 -15.76 8.80
N GLU A 139 7.28 -16.25 8.75
CA GLU A 139 8.32 -15.67 7.88
C GLU A 139 7.98 -15.80 6.38
N GLN A 140 7.28 -16.87 5.98
CA GLN A 140 6.78 -17.05 4.62
C GLN A 140 5.60 -16.12 4.28
N VAL A 141 4.80 -15.72 5.27
CA VAL A 141 3.69 -14.78 5.09
C VAL A 141 4.21 -13.36 5.06
N ILE A 142 4.98 -13.00 6.07
CA ILE A 142 5.66 -11.72 6.21
C ILE A 142 7.01 -11.80 5.49
N LYS A 143 6.93 -11.96 4.17
CA LYS A 143 8.13 -12.01 3.33
C LYS A 143 8.86 -10.67 3.40
N PRO A 144 10.21 -10.67 3.30
CA PRO A 144 10.98 -9.44 3.09
C PRO A 144 10.40 -8.57 1.97
N SER A 145 9.75 -9.16 0.95
CA SER A 145 9.10 -8.45 -0.16
C SER A 145 7.93 -7.54 0.23
N LEU A 146 7.27 -7.75 1.37
CA LEU A 146 6.21 -6.84 1.83
C LEU A 146 6.79 -5.51 2.30
N TYR A 147 7.95 -5.58 2.96
CA TYR A 147 8.69 -4.41 3.44
C TYR A 147 9.72 -3.89 2.43
N GLU A 148 10.09 -4.70 1.45
CA GLU A 148 11.02 -4.33 0.40
C GLU A 148 10.49 -3.09 -0.33
N GLY A 149 11.36 -2.08 -0.44
CA GLY A 149 11.03 -0.80 -1.04
C GLY A 149 10.26 0.16 -0.14
N ILE A 150 9.81 -0.23 1.05
CA ILE A 150 9.24 0.74 2.00
C ILE A 150 10.38 1.49 2.70
N ASP A 151 10.31 2.81 2.67
CA ASP A 151 11.24 3.69 3.35
C ASP A 151 10.61 4.24 4.64
N TYR A 152 11.35 4.12 5.74
CA TYR A 152 10.97 4.53 7.08
C TYR A 152 11.86 5.68 7.60
N THR A 153 12.58 6.36 6.72
CA THR A 153 13.56 7.37 7.14
C THR A 153 12.88 8.46 7.99
N GLY A 154 13.30 8.57 9.26
CA GLY A 154 12.81 9.59 10.20
C GLY A 154 11.53 9.25 10.96
N SER A 155 10.95 8.05 10.80
CA SER A 155 9.71 7.64 11.50
C SER A 155 9.55 6.11 11.59
N GLU A 156 8.73 5.62 12.51
CA GLU A 156 8.27 4.21 12.51
C GLU A 156 7.21 3.94 11.42
N ALA A 157 6.56 5.00 10.92
CA ALA A 157 5.56 4.92 9.85
C ALA A 157 6.21 5.05 8.47
N ALA A 158 5.69 4.30 7.49
CA ALA A 158 6.17 4.35 6.11
C ALA A 158 6.05 5.75 5.51
N GLN A 159 7.14 6.26 4.92
CA GLN A 159 7.18 7.60 4.33
C GLN A 159 7.02 7.59 2.81
N ARG A 160 7.50 6.53 2.15
CA ARG A 160 7.40 6.34 0.70
C ARG A 160 7.61 4.87 0.36
N TRP A 161 7.23 4.47 -0.84
CA TRP A 161 7.34 3.10 -1.31
C TRP A 161 7.90 3.03 -2.73
N TYR A 162 8.92 2.20 -2.92
CA TYR A 162 9.52 1.86 -4.20
C TYR A 162 8.93 0.52 -4.68
N PRO A 163 7.95 0.52 -5.61
CA PRO A 163 7.17 -0.67 -5.95
C PRO A 163 7.89 -1.66 -6.87
N VAL A 164 9.09 -1.31 -7.35
CA VAL A 164 9.88 -2.15 -8.27
C VAL A 164 11.03 -2.79 -7.50
N LYS A 165 11.06 -4.12 -7.49
CA LYS A 165 12.09 -4.90 -6.80
C LYS A 165 13.49 -4.49 -7.25
N ARG A 166 14.41 -4.26 -6.30
CA ARG A 166 15.81 -3.86 -6.55
C ARG A 166 15.99 -2.59 -7.40
N SER A 167 14.95 -1.76 -7.55
CA SER A 167 15.03 -0.49 -8.27
C SER A 167 14.40 0.62 -7.45
N LYS A 168 15.05 1.79 -7.45
CA LYS A 168 14.51 3.02 -6.84
C LYS A 168 14.07 4.04 -7.90
N ALA A 169 13.90 3.61 -9.15
CA ALA A 169 13.57 4.51 -10.25
C ALA A 169 12.16 5.12 -10.12
N ILE A 170 11.23 4.38 -9.53
CA ILE A 170 9.82 4.78 -9.34
C ILE A 170 9.50 4.77 -7.86
N VAL A 171 8.79 5.78 -7.40
CA VAL A 171 8.38 5.93 -6.01
C VAL A 171 6.94 6.41 -5.92
N LEU A 172 6.21 5.89 -4.94
CA LEU A 172 4.96 6.43 -4.44
C LEU A 172 5.28 7.15 -3.13
N ASP A 173 5.06 8.46 -3.10
CA ASP A 173 5.38 9.32 -1.96
C ASP A 173 4.18 10.25 -1.76
N PRO A 174 3.42 10.15 -0.64
CA PRO A 174 2.19 10.91 -0.45
C PRO A 174 2.41 12.43 -0.44
N SER A 175 3.64 12.89 -0.22
CA SER A 175 4.00 14.31 -0.29
C SER A 175 4.23 14.82 -1.73
N ARG A 176 4.26 13.93 -2.73
CA ARG A 176 4.55 14.24 -4.14
C ARG A 176 3.46 13.69 -5.05
N ASN A 177 2.97 14.52 -5.97
CA ASN A 177 1.95 14.12 -6.96
C ASN A 177 0.76 13.34 -6.34
N PHE A 178 0.32 13.74 -5.14
CA PHE A 178 -0.73 13.07 -4.36
C PHE A 178 -0.50 11.56 -4.18
N GLY A 179 0.76 11.14 -4.05
CA GLY A 179 1.13 9.74 -3.87
C GLY A 179 1.23 8.92 -5.15
N LYS A 180 0.76 9.45 -6.29
CA LYS A 180 0.82 8.72 -7.56
C LYS A 180 2.27 8.37 -7.93
N PRO A 181 2.50 7.27 -8.66
CA PRO A 181 3.85 6.85 -9.03
C PRO A 181 4.56 7.92 -9.85
N VAL A 182 5.77 8.27 -9.42
CA VAL A 182 6.62 9.23 -10.10
C VAL A 182 8.02 8.68 -10.28
N LEU A 183 8.74 9.20 -11.27
CA LEU A 183 10.19 9.03 -11.35
C LEU A 183 10.84 9.63 -10.09
N ALA A 184 11.59 8.82 -9.34
CA ALA A 184 12.06 9.21 -8.01
C ALA A 184 12.91 10.48 -8.01
N ASN A 185 13.78 10.63 -9.02
CA ASN A 185 14.72 11.74 -9.11
C ASN A 185 14.09 13.04 -9.67
N THR A 186 13.11 12.94 -10.56
CA THR A 186 12.56 14.10 -11.29
C THR A 186 11.16 14.49 -10.83
N GLY A 187 10.42 13.57 -10.21
CA GLY A 187 9.03 13.78 -9.79
C GLY A 187 8.01 13.77 -10.92
N ILE A 188 8.42 13.41 -12.13
CA ILE A 188 7.52 13.32 -13.28
C ILE A 188 6.65 12.07 -13.14
N ASP A 189 5.35 12.24 -13.36
CA ASP A 189 4.34 11.18 -13.35
C ASP A 189 4.67 10.10 -14.39
N THR A 190 4.67 8.83 -13.96
CA THR A 190 4.95 7.70 -14.85
C THR A 190 3.88 7.54 -15.93
N ALA A 191 2.62 7.88 -15.62
CA ALA A 191 1.54 7.85 -16.60
C ALA A 191 1.73 8.92 -17.69
N ALA A 192 2.27 10.09 -17.33
CA ALA A 192 2.60 11.13 -18.30
C ALA A 192 3.72 10.68 -19.25
N ILE A 193 4.78 10.06 -18.72
CA ILE A 193 5.87 9.50 -19.53
C ILE A 193 5.36 8.39 -20.46
N PHE A 194 4.49 7.50 -19.96
CA PHE A 194 3.94 6.42 -20.77
C PHE A 194 3.00 6.93 -21.87
N SER A 195 2.17 7.94 -21.57
CA SER A 195 1.34 8.61 -22.57
C SER A 195 2.18 9.26 -23.68
N ALA A 196 3.26 9.96 -23.30
CA ALA A 196 4.20 10.54 -24.25
C ALA A 196 4.89 9.46 -25.10
N TYR A 197 5.31 8.34 -24.48
CA TYR A 197 5.87 7.20 -25.20
C TYR A 197 4.93 6.65 -26.26
N LYS A 198 3.66 6.45 -25.93
CA LYS A 198 2.64 6.01 -26.90
C LYS A 198 2.43 7.03 -28.02
N THR A 199 2.44 8.33 -27.69
CA THR A 199 2.21 9.41 -28.65
C THR A 199 3.38 9.59 -29.62
N GLU A 200 4.61 9.48 -29.15
CA GLU A 200 5.83 9.60 -29.96
C GLU A 200 6.19 8.30 -30.70
N GLY A 201 5.23 7.38 -30.88
CA GLY A 201 5.42 6.15 -31.64
C GLY A 201 6.34 5.14 -30.95
N GLU A 202 6.23 5.02 -29.63
CA GLU A 202 7.01 4.07 -28.81
C GLU A 202 8.53 4.34 -28.85
N ASN A 203 8.91 5.61 -28.98
CA ASN A 203 10.31 6.03 -29.10
C ASN A 203 10.86 6.58 -27.78
N THR A 204 11.53 5.71 -27.02
CA THR A 204 12.20 6.06 -25.74
C THR A 204 13.16 7.24 -25.86
N LYS A 205 13.99 7.29 -26.91
CA LYS A 205 15.00 8.35 -27.08
C LYS A 205 14.35 9.71 -27.33
N ARG A 206 13.25 9.71 -28.08
CA ARG A 206 12.48 10.93 -28.37
C ARG A 206 11.84 11.48 -27.10
N VAL A 207 11.19 10.63 -26.29
CA VAL A 207 10.60 11.04 -25.00
C VAL A 207 11.68 11.52 -24.03
N ALA A 208 12.81 10.80 -23.95
CA ALA A 208 13.94 11.19 -23.12
C ALA A 208 14.45 12.61 -23.44
N LEU A 209 14.53 12.94 -24.74
CA LEU A 209 14.89 14.28 -25.20
C LEU A 209 13.84 15.33 -24.82
N LEU A 210 12.54 15.02 -25.01
CA LEU A 210 11.45 15.97 -24.73
C LEU A 210 11.30 16.31 -23.24
N TYR A 211 11.51 15.33 -22.36
CA TYR A 211 11.40 15.50 -20.92
C TYR A 211 12.74 15.82 -20.24
N GLU A 212 13.84 15.88 -21.02
CA GLU A 212 15.20 16.09 -20.54
C GLU A 212 15.60 15.11 -19.43
N ILE A 213 15.24 13.84 -19.59
CA ILE A 213 15.54 12.75 -18.64
C ILE A 213 16.34 11.63 -19.30
N PRO A 214 17.09 10.82 -18.52
CA PRO A 214 17.79 9.67 -19.07
C PRO A 214 16.81 8.66 -19.71
N ALA A 215 17.21 8.04 -20.82
CA ALA A 215 16.42 7.00 -21.48
C ALA A 215 16.02 5.85 -20.53
N ALA A 216 16.92 5.46 -19.61
CA ALA A 216 16.65 4.46 -18.59
C ALA A 216 15.49 4.84 -17.64
N ALA A 217 15.27 6.14 -17.39
CA ALA A 217 14.12 6.61 -16.60
C ALA A 217 12.81 6.45 -17.38
N VAL A 218 12.82 6.76 -18.69
CA VAL A 218 11.69 6.51 -19.58
C VAL A 218 11.35 5.02 -19.61
N GLU A 219 12.36 4.17 -19.83
CA GLU A 219 12.18 2.71 -19.83
C GLU A 219 11.60 2.20 -18.51
N ALA A 220 12.09 2.70 -17.37
CA ALA A 220 11.56 2.32 -16.06
C ALA A 220 10.07 2.67 -15.94
N ALA A 221 9.67 3.90 -16.30
CA ALA A 221 8.28 4.34 -16.27
C ALA A 221 7.39 3.50 -17.21
N VAL A 222 7.84 3.30 -18.45
CA VAL A 222 7.09 2.51 -19.45
C VAL A 222 6.90 1.07 -18.98
N ASN A 223 7.96 0.40 -18.51
CA ASN A 223 7.88 -0.98 -18.01
C ASN A 223 6.93 -1.10 -16.81
N PHE A 224 6.92 -0.11 -15.93
CA PHE A 224 6.01 -0.08 -14.79
C PHE A 224 4.54 0.07 -15.21
N GLU A 225 4.24 1.01 -16.10
CA GLU A 225 2.87 1.20 -16.59
C GLU A 225 2.37 0.00 -17.42
N GLN A 226 3.23 -0.62 -18.24
CA GLN A 226 2.87 -1.81 -19.01
C GLN A 226 2.58 -3.03 -18.11
N ARG A 227 3.40 -3.25 -17.08
CA ARG A 227 3.15 -4.33 -16.10
C ARG A 227 1.80 -4.16 -15.42
N ASN A 228 1.44 -2.92 -15.13
CA ASN A 228 0.22 -2.58 -14.44
C ASN A 228 -1.01 -2.72 -15.36
N ALA A 229 -0.88 -2.49 -16.67
CA ALA A 229 -1.97 -2.62 -17.64
C ALA A 229 -2.29 -4.06 -18.08
N ALA A 230 -1.47 -5.05 -17.70
CA ALA A 230 -1.58 -6.46 -18.08
C ALA A 230 -2.33 -7.29 -17.02
#